data_AF-G5IF85-F1
#
_entry.id   AF-G5IF85-F1
#
_cell.length_a   1.000
_cell.length_b   1.000
_cell.length_c   1.000
_cell.angle_alpha   90.00
_cell.angle_beta   90.00
_cell.angle_gamma   90.00
#
_symmetry.space_group_name_H-M   'P 1'
#
loop_
_entity.id
_entity.type
_entity.pdbx_description
1 polymer ?
#
loop_
_entity_poly.entity_id
_entity_poly.type
_entity_poly.pdbx_seq_one_letter_code
_entity_poly.pdbx_strand_id
1 'polypeptide(L)'
;MAEKMEERAEHMTAEMTGQPSEIEVLRERLLYAAGKYSDYCRYEETINNLVSEYDETLEVYHYEIWSNKSFGTIRDKAAEMLQVTGEIFQDMSDNALRELYYVMCEIVKLDEAAQREICGVTIPEDHFTEEEFREMISYWKEYAYSQSEALEKYLQVLREWNWSEENDSN
;
A
#
# COMPACT_ATOMS: atom_id res chain seq x y z
N MET A 1 -0.26 39.31 32.80
CA MET A 1 0.78 39.77 31.84
C MET A 1 1.91 38.74 31.72
N ALA A 2 2.25 38.02 32.80
CA ALA A 2 3.17 36.89 32.77
C ALA A 2 2.63 35.65 32.00
N GLU A 3 1.36 35.28 32.18
CA GLU A 3 0.75 34.13 31.44
C GLU A 3 0.80 34.28 29.91
N LYS A 4 0.57 35.49 29.38
CA LYS A 4 0.69 35.75 27.92
C LYS A 4 2.12 35.69 27.39
N MET A 5 3.13 35.72 28.25
CA MET A 5 4.53 35.52 27.86
C MET A 5 4.94 34.05 27.94
N GLU A 6 4.28 33.27 28.79
CA GLU A 6 4.52 31.84 28.99
C GLU A 6 3.89 31.01 27.86
N GLU A 7 2.64 31.30 27.49
CA GLU A 7 1.98 30.72 26.29
C GLU A 7 2.76 31.01 24.99
N ARG A 8 3.35 32.20 24.90
CA ARG A 8 4.17 32.59 23.75
C ARG A 8 5.53 31.89 23.71
N ALA A 9 6.05 31.52 24.88
CA ALA A 9 7.30 30.77 25.01
C ALA A 9 7.08 29.28 24.70
N GLU A 10 5.93 28.70 25.05
CA GLU A 10 5.54 27.34 24.65
C GLU A 10 5.31 27.26 23.14
N HIS A 11 4.62 28.24 22.54
CA HIS A 11 4.44 28.30 21.08
C HIS A 11 5.76 28.52 20.32
N MET A 12 6.68 29.34 20.86
CA MET A 12 8.01 29.55 20.25
C MET A 12 8.95 28.36 20.43
N THR A 13 8.78 27.54 21.47
CA THR A 13 9.67 26.38 21.71
C THR A 13 9.31 25.19 20.82
N ALA A 14 8.04 25.01 20.46
CA ALA A 14 7.63 24.02 19.47
C ALA A 14 8.26 24.30 18.08
N GLU A 15 8.30 25.56 17.64
CA GLU A 15 8.91 25.96 16.36
C GLU A 15 10.46 25.88 16.34
N MET A 16 11.13 25.70 17.49
CA MET A 16 12.59 25.76 17.62
C MET A 16 13.31 24.41 17.76
N THR A 17 12.59 23.27 17.79
CA THR A 17 13.21 21.96 18.04
C THR A 17 13.68 21.21 16.78
N GLY A 18 13.32 21.67 15.57
CA GLY A 18 13.64 20.95 14.33
C GLY A 18 13.03 19.54 14.27
N GLN A 19 12.13 19.20 15.20
CA GLN A 19 11.36 17.97 15.15
C GLN A 19 10.20 18.17 14.17
N PRO A 20 10.01 17.23 13.22
CA PRO A 20 8.89 17.30 12.29
C PRO A 20 7.56 17.24 13.06
N SER A 21 6.59 18.01 12.59
CA SER A 21 5.22 17.96 13.09
C SER A 21 4.62 16.57 12.87
N GLU A 22 3.59 16.22 13.66
CA GLU A 22 2.86 14.95 13.51
C GLU A 22 2.34 14.75 12.08
N ILE A 23 1.88 15.82 11.42
CA ILE A 23 1.41 15.82 10.03
C ILE A 23 2.56 15.48 9.06
N GLU A 24 3.74 16.08 9.25
CA GLU A 24 4.91 15.79 8.42
C GLU A 24 5.36 14.33 8.57
N VAL A 25 5.38 13.82 9.80
CA VAL A 25 5.71 12.41 10.07
C VAL A 25 4.71 11.47 9.40
N LEU A 26 3.42 11.74 9.50
CA LEU A 26 2.38 10.91 8.88
C LEU A 26 2.42 10.98 7.34
N ARG A 27 2.73 12.14 6.76
CA ARG A 27 2.95 12.26 5.31
C ARG A 27 4.12 11.43 4.81
N GLU A 28 5.25 11.48 5.52
CA GLU A 28 6.44 10.70 5.15
C GLU A 28 6.17 9.19 5.26
N ARG A 29 5.49 8.77 6.34
CA ARG A 29 5.09 7.37 6.52
C ARG A 29 4.10 6.92 5.44
N LEU A 30 3.14 7.78 5.07
CA LEU A 30 2.20 7.47 4.01
C LEU A 30 2.89 7.35 2.64
N LEU A 31 3.82 8.26 2.34
CA LEU A 31 4.66 8.19 1.13
C LEU A 31 5.41 6.86 1.05
N TYR A 32 6.05 6.47 2.16
CA TYR A 32 6.81 5.23 2.23
C TYR A 32 5.90 3.99 2.10
N ALA A 33 4.79 3.95 2.83
CA ALA A 33 3.87 2.82 2.81
C ALA A 33 3.21 2.63 1.44
N ALA A 34 2.74 3.71 0.81
CA ALA A 34 2.15 3.67 -0.52
C ALA A 34 3.18 3.24 -1.58
N GLY A 35 4.40 3.79 -1.51
CA GLY A 35 5.49 3.40 -2.42
C GLY A 35 5.87 1.94 -2.29
N LYS A 36 6.04 1.45 -1.05
CA LYS A 36 6.40 0.06 -0.76
C LYS A 36 5.33 -0.92 -1.23
N TYR A 37 4.05 -0.61 -0.99
CA TYR A 37 2.94 -1.42 -1.48
C TYR A 37 2.93 -1.48 -3.01
N SER A 38 3.03 -0.32 -3.67
CA SER A 38 3.11 -0.23 -5.14
C SER A 38 4.27 -1.04 -5.73
N ASP A 39 5.47 -0.94 -5.14
CA ASP A 39 6.63 -1.70 -5.61
C ASP A 39 6.43 -3.21 -5.48
N TYR A 40 5.91 -3.68 -4.34
CA TYR A 40 5.72 -5.11 -4.12
C TYR A 40 4.59 -5.70 -4.96
N CYS A 41 3.47 -4.99 -5.13
CA CYS A 41 2.43 -5.43 -6.07
C CYS A 41 2.97 -5.54 -7.50
N ARG A 42 3.78 -4.56 -7.96
CA ARG A 42 4.40 -4.63 -9.29
C ARG A 42 5.34 -5.83 -9.43
N TYR A 43 6.13 -6.14 -8.40
CA TYR A 43 7.02 -7.31 -8.42
C TYR A 43 6.23 -8.61 -8.43
N GLU A 44 5.20 -8.71 -7.59
CA GLU A 44 4.29 -9.84 -7.54
C GLU A 44 3.63 -10.08 -8.91
N GLU A 45 3.03 -9.05 -9.52
CA GLU A 45 2.44 -9.14 -10.86
C GLU A 45 3.46 -9.61 -11.91
N THR A 46 4.67 -9.05 -11.86
CA THR A 46 5.75 -9.41 -12.79
C THR A 46 6.14 -10.90 -12.65
N ILE A 47 6.27 -11.39 -11.42
CA ILE A 47 6.62 -12.79 -11.16
C ILE A 47 5.47 -13.72 -11.53
N ASN A 48 4.23 -13.37 -11.19
CA ASN A 48 3.05 -14.17 -11.51
C ASN A 48 2.86 -14.31 -13.04
N ASN A 49 3.09 -13.24 -13.80
CA ASN A 49 3.09 -13.30 -15.25
C ASN A 49 4.18 -14.25 -15.77
N LEU A 50 5.40 -14.16 -15.23
CA LEU A 50 6.50 -15.04 -15.61
C LEU A 50 6.24 -16.52 -15.24
N VAL A 51 5.62 -16.77 -14.09
CA VAL A 51 5.18 -18.12 -13.68
C VAL A 51 4.20 -18.68 -14.71
N SER A 52 3.21 -17.89 -15.13
CA SER A 52 2.22 -18.30 -16.15
C SER A 52 2.89 -18.58 -17.51
N GLU A 53 3.74 -17.67 -17.99
CA GLU A 53 4.45 -17.86 -19.26
C GLU A 53 5.38 -19.09 -19.24
N TYR A 54 6.01 -19.35 -18.09
CA TYR A 54 6.86 -20.52 -17.93
C TYR A 54 6.04 -21.82 -17.88
N ASP A 55 4.88 -21.83 -17.20
CA ASP A 55 3.98 -22.98 -17.18
C ASP A 55 3.49 -23.35 -18.58
N GLU A 56 3.06 -22.37 -19.38
CA GLU A 56 2.69 -22.56 -20.78
C GLU A 56 3.86 -23.12 -21.62
N THR A 57 5.07 -22.62 -21.39
CA THR A 57 6.29 -23.13 -22.05
C THR A 57 6.54 -24.60 -21.68
N LEU A 58 6.32 -24.98 -20.41
CA LEU A 58 6.44 -26.35 -19.96
C LEU A 58 5.37 -27.24 -20.59
N GLU A 59 4.13 -26.77 -20.70
CA GLU A 59 3.05 -27.50 -21.38
C GLU A 59 3.43 -27.84 -22.83
N VAL A 60 3.95 -26.86 -23.58
CA VAL A 60 4.25 -27.01 -25.01
C VAL A 60 5.49 -27.85 -25.28
N TYR A 61 6.60 -27.58 -24.59
CA TYR A 61 7.91 -28.14 -24.94
C TYR A 61 8.39 -29.23 -23.98
N HIS A 62 7.83 -29.28 -22.79
CA HIS A 62 8.33 -30.10 -21.68
C HIS A 62 7.18 -30.76 -20.92
N TYR A 63 6.23 -31.35 -21.66
CA TYR A 63 4.99 -31.92 -21.11
C TYR A 63 5.22 -32.93 -19.96
N GLU A 64 6.33 -33.67 -19.94
CA GLU A 64 6.66 -34.56 -18.83
C GLU A 64 6.87 -33.80 -17.50
N ILE A 65 7.44 -32.60 -17.54
CA ILE A 65 7.58 -31.71 -16.39
C ILE A 65 6.20 -31.18 -15.99
N TRP A 66 5.46 -30.60 -16.94
CA TRP A 66 4.13 -30.04 -16.71
C TRP A 66 3.13 -31.08 -16.16
N SER A 67 3.23 -32.33 -16.62
CA SER A 67 2.39 -33.44 -16.13
C SER A 67 2.94 -34.16 -14.88
N ASN A 68 3.94 -33.59 -14.20
CA ASN A 68 4.55 -34.12 -12.97
C ASN A 68 5.13 -35.54 -13.12
N LYS A 69 5.73 -35.84 -14.28
CA LYS A 69 6.38 -37.12 -14.61
C LYS A 69 7.90 -37.00 -14.79
N SER A 70 8.43 -35.79 -14.75
CA SER A 70 9.86 -35.49 -14.73
C SER A 70 10.43 -35.57 -13.30
N PHE A 71 11.73 -35.86 -13.17
CA PHE A 71 12.40 -35.92 -11.87
C PHE A 71 13.69 -35.10 -11.89
N GLY A 72 13.63 -33.91 -11.28
CA GLY A 72 14.81 -33.16 -10.82
C GLY A 72 15.66 -32.55 -11.93
N THR A 73 15.07 -32.17 -13.07
CA THR A 73 15.79 -31.41 -14.08
C THR A 73 15.95 -29.94 -13.66
N ILE A 74 16.84 -29.22 -14.34
CA ILE A 74 17.01 -27.78 -14.11
C ILE A 74 15.72 -26.98 -14.36
N ARG A 75 14.80 -27.50 -15.20
CA ARG A 75 13.52 -26.86 -15.51
C ARG A 75 12.49 -27.07 -14.39
N ASP A 76 12.47 -28.27 -13.80
CA ASP A 76 11.69 -28.52 -12.59
C ASP A 76 12.12 -27.56 -11.47
N LYS A 77 13.45 -27.38 -11.32
CA LYS A 77 14.02 -26.45 -10.34
C LYS A 77 13.64 -24.99 -10.63
N ALA A 78 13.61 -24.59 -11.90
CA ALA A 78 13.22 -23.25 -12.29
C ALA A 78 11.73 -22.97 -11.99
N ALA A 79 10.84 -23.93 -12.26
CA ALA A 79 9.41 -23.82 -11.90
C ALA A 79 9.22 -23.67 -10.38
N GLU A 80 9.88 -24.54 -9.59
CA GLU A 80 9.85 -24.47 -8.12
C GLU A 80 10.35 -23.12 -7.60
N MET A 81 11.49 -22.64 -8.11
CA MET A 81 12.06 -21.35 -7.68
C MET A 81 11.16 -20.17 -8.06
N LEU A 82 10.56 -20.16 -9.25
CA LEU A 82 9.63 -19.12 -9.67
C LEU A 82 8.39 -19.09 -8.78
N GLN A 83 7.81 -20.25 -8.48
CA GLN A 83 6.64 -20.36 -7.60
C GLN A 83 6.96 -19.84 -6.20
N VAL A 84 8.03 -20.32 -5.57
CA VAL A 84 8.44 -19.86 -4.23
C VAL A 84 8.74 -18.36 -4.22
N THR A 85 9.35 -17.84 -5.29
CA THR A 85 9.60 -16.39 -5.41
C THR A 85 8.30 -15.60 -5.49
N GLY A 86 7.29 -16.11 -6.21
CA GLY A 86 5.97 -15.49 -6.29
C GLY A 86 5.27 -15.44 -4.93
N GLU A 87 5.27 -16.56 -4.20
CA GLU A 87 4.71 -16.65 -2.85
C GLU A 87 5.38 -15.64 -1.89
N ILE A 88 6.70 -15.46 -1.99
CA ILE A 88 7.42 -14.46 -1.18
C ILE A 88 6.97 -13.03 -1.51
N PHE A 89 6.82 -12.68 -2.80
CA PHE A 89 6.38 -11.33 -3.18
C PHE A 89 4.93 -11.05 -2.81
N GLN A 90 4.06 -12.07 -2.87
CA GLN A 90 2.70 -11.98 -2.36
C GLN A 90 2.68 -11.71 -0.84
N ASP A 91 3.48 -12.43 -0.05
CA ASP A 91 3.59 -12.17 1.39
C ASP A 91 4.13 -10.74 1.66
N MET A 92 5.05 -10.25 0.83
CA MET A 92 5.58 -8.90 0.94
C MET A 92 4.54 -7.83 0.61
N SER A 93 3.75 -8.00 -0.46
CA SER A 93 2.68 -7.07 -0.85
C SER A 93 1.58 -7.04 0.22
N ASP A 94 1.17 -8.19 0.76
CA ASP A 94 0.21 -8.28 1.87
C ASP A 94 0.68 -7.56 3.13
N ASN A 95 1.96 -7.69 3.48
CA ASN A 95 2.52 -6.99 4.63
C ASN A 95 2.63 -5.48 4.40
N ALA A 96 2.95 -5.05 3.18
CA ALA A 96 2.95 -3.63 2.83
C ALA A 96 1.53 -3.03 2.84
N LEU A 97 0.52 -3.81 2.42
CA LEU A 97 -0.88 -3.41 2.52
C LEU A 97 -1.31 -3.15 3.97
N ARG A 98 -0.92 -4.05 4.89
CA ARG A 98 -1.18 -3.88 6.32
C ARG A 98 -0.49 -2.63 6.88
N GLU A 99 0.75 -2.37 6.47
CA GLU A 99 1.47 -1.15 6.88
C GLU A 99 0.74 0.11 6.40
N LEU A 100 0.29 0.13 5.14
CA LEU A 100 -0.49 1.23 4.58
C LEU A 100 -1.82 1.41 5.33
N TYR A 101 -2.53 0.33 5.63
CA TYR A 101 -3.76 0.35 6.43
C TYR A 101 -3.55 1.00 7.81
N TYR A 102 -2.49 0.62 8.52
CA TYR A 102 -2.23 1.17 9.86
C TYR A 102 -1.86 2.65 9.83
N VAL A 103 -1.09 3.09 8.82
CA VAL A 103 -0.82 4.52 8.63
C VAL A 103 -2.12 5.29 8.41
N MET A 104 -3.05 4.76 7.63
CA MET A 104 -4.36 5.38 7.43
C MET A 104 -5.22 5.39 8.69
N CYS A 105 -5.18 4.33 9.50
CA CYS A 105 -5.88 4.30 10.80
C CYS A 105 -5.42 5.41 11.73
N GLU A 106 -4.16 5.84 11.64
CA GLU A 106 -3.64 6.99 12.39
C GLU A 106 -4.14 8.31 11.78
N ILE A 107 -4.10 8.45 10.44
CA ILE A 107 -4.55 9.66 9.75
C ILE A 107 -6.04 9.92 9.97
N VAL A 108 -6.88 8.89 9.94
CA VAL A 108 -8.35 8.99 10.07
C VAL A 108 -8.79 9.50 11.46
N LYS A 109 -7.93 9.38 12.47
CA LYS A 109 -8.18 9.90 13.83
C LYS A 109 -7.85 11.38 14.00
N LEU A 110 -7.19 11.98 13.02
CA LEU A 110 -6.90 13.41 13.01
C LEU A 110 -8.17 14.22 12.74
N ASP A 111 -8.13 15.52 13.04
CA ASP A 111 -9.20 16.42 12.66
C ASP A 111 -9.35 16.56 11.13
N GLU A 112 -10.51 17.04 10.69
CA GLU A 112 -10.81 17.16 9.26
C GLU A 112 -9.81 18.01 8.47
N ALA A 113 -9.23 19.05 9.09
CA ALA A 113 -8.29 19.93 8.41
C ALA A 113 -6.97 19.20 8.15
N ALA A 114 -6.45 18.48 9.14
CA ALA A 114 -5.27 17.65 8.98
C ALA A 114 -5.48 16.50 7.99
N GLN A 115 -6.63 15.82 8.02
CA GLN A 115 -6.96 14.79 7.03
C GLN A 115 -6.98 15.35 5.60
N ARG A 116 -7.63 16.50 5.38
CA ARG A 116 -7.63 17.16 4.06
C ARG A 116 -6.23 17.60 3.65
N GLU A 117 -5.38 17.98 4.59
CA GLU A 117 -3.98 18.33 4.31
C GLU A 117 -3.17 17.13 3.79
N ILE A 118 -3.40 15.94 4.34
CA ILE A 118 -2.64 14.73 4.01
C ILE A 118 -3.26 14.01 2.80
N CYS A 119 -4.56 13.76 2.83
CA CYS A 119 -5.26 12.91 1.88
C CYS A 119 -6.01 13.69 0.78
N GLY A 120 -6.33 14.96 1.03
CA GLY A 120 -7.21 15.75 0.16
C GLY A 120 -8.69 15.41 0.29
N VAL A 121 -9.07 14.55 1.24
CA VAL A 121 -10.45 14.14 1.56
C VAL A 121 -10.59 13.93 3.06
N THR A 122 -11.81 14.03 3.57
CA THR A 122 -12.16 13.67 4.96
C THR A 122 -12.75 12.26 4.94
N ILE A 123 -12.24 11.39 5.80
CA ILE A 123 -12.64 9.99 5.89
C ILE A 123 -13.27 9.78 7.28
N PRO A 124 -14.56 9.42 7.37
CA PRO A 124 -15.18 9.10 8.65
C PRO A 124 -14.55 7.86 9.29
N GLU A 125 -14.21 7.92 10.58
CA GLU A 125 -13.55 6.81 11.30
C GLU A 125 -14.40 5.54 11.34
N ASP A 126 -15.71 5.70 11.47
CA ASP A 126 -16.71 4.64 11.45
C ASP A 126 -16.85 3.96 10.08
N HIS A 127 -16.48 4.65 8.99
CA HIS A 127 -16.50 4.09 7.64
C HIS A 127 -15.16 3.49 7.22
N PHE A 128 -14.06 3.79 7.93
CA PHE A 128 -12.73 3.27 7.60
C PHE A 128 -12.46 1.89 8.23
N THR A 129 -13.20 0.87 7.78
CA THR A 129 -12.97 -0.51 8.19
C THR A 129 -11.85 -1.18 7.39
N GLU A 130 -11.27 -2.29 7.87
CA GLU A 130 -10.28 -3.04 7.09
C GLU A 130 -10.89 -3.61 5.79
N GLU A 131 -12.16 -4.02 5.83
CA GLU A 131 -12.87 -4.52 4.65
C GLU A 131 -13.04 -3.42 3.60
N GLU A 132 -13.52 -2.24 4.03
CA GLU A 132 -13.68 -1.08 3.15
C GLU A 132 -12.34 -0.64 2.54
N PHE A 133 -11.28 -0.63 3.36
CA PHE A 133 -9.94 -0.31 2.88
C PHE A 133 -9.45 -1.31 1.81
N ARG A 134 -9.71 -2.60 2.00
CA ARG A 134 -9.36 -3.66 1.03
C ARG A 134 -10.19 -3.56 -0.24
N GLU A 135 -11.45 -3.16 -0.15
CA GLU A 135 -12.27 -2.93 -1.33
C GLU A 135 -11.75 -1.72 -2.12
N MET A 136 -11.56 -0.59 -1.44
CA MET A 136 -11.02 0.64 -2.03
C MET A 136 -9.66 0.43 -2.69
N ILE A 137 -8.72 -0.23 -2.02
CA ILE A 137 -7.37 -0.45 -2.57
C ILE A 137 -7.40 -1.34 -3.83
N SER A 138 -8.40 -2.20 -4.00
CA SER A 138 -8.55 -3.05 -5.19
C SER A 138 -8.80 -2.26 -6.48
N TYR A 139 -9.23 -1.00 -6.36
CA TYR A 139 -9.37 -0.06 -7.48
C TYR A 139 -8.04 0.57 -7.90
N TRP A 140 -6.97 0.42 -7.11
CA TRP A 140 -5.64 0.86 -7.48
C TRP A 140 -4.99 -0.13 -8.46
N LYS A 141 -5.26 0.06 -9.76
CA LYS A 141 -4.84 -0.88 -10.82
C LYS A 141 -3.48 -0.60 -11.46
N GLU A 142 -2.94 0.59 -11.26
CA GLU A 142 -1.68 1.00 -11.89
C GLU A 142 -0.61 1.34 -10.84
N TYR A 143 0.18 0.34 -10.48
CA TYR A 143 1.29 0.50 -9.54
C TYR A 143 2.45 1.27 -10.18
N ALA A 144 2.68 2.50 -9.71
CA ALA A 144 3.73 3.37 -10.22
C ALA A 144 5.12 2.97 -9.70
N TYR A 145 6.18 3.38 -10.43
CA TYR A 145 7.57 3.08 -10.09
C TYR A 145 8.15 4.00 -9.02
N SER A 146 7.78 5.28 -9.02
CA SER A 146 8.28 6.21 -8.02
C SER A 146 7.33 6.29 -6.82
N GLN A 147 7.90 6.49 -5.62
CA GLN A 147 7.11 6.65 -4.39
C GLN A 147 6.13 7.82 -4.49
N SER A 148 6.54 8.92 -5.12
CA SER A 148 5.70 10.11 -5.29
C SER A 148 4.51 9.86 -6.20
N GLU A 149 4.71 9.20 -7.35
CA GLU A 149 3.61 8.83 -8.25
C GLU A 149 2.70 7.78 -7.62
N ALA A 150 3.27 6.83 -6.87
CA ALA A 150 2.50 5.82 -6.15
C ALA A 150 1.58 6.47 -5.13
N LEU A 151 2.12 7.40 -4.33
CA LEU A 151 1.32 8.18 -3.39
C LEU A 151 0.24 8.99 -4.11
N GLU A 152 0.56 9.67 -5.22
CA GLU A 152 -0.41 10.47 -5.97
C GLU A 152 -1.60 9.62 -6.46
N LYS A 153 -1.31 8.45 -7.04
CA LYS A 153 -2.34 7.50 -7.48
C LYS A 153 -3.14 6.95 -6.32
N TYR A 154 -2.50 6.59 -5.23
CA TYR A 154 -3.18 6.15 -4.02
C TYR A 154 -4.15 7.22 -3.48
N LEU A 155 -3.67 8.46 -3.37
CA LEU A 155 -4.49 9.58 -2.92
C LEU A 155 -5.64 9.89 -3.89
N GLN A 156 -5.46 9.62 -5.19
CA GLN A 156 -6.54 9.71 -6.16
C GLN A 156 -7.63 8.68 -5.86
N VAL A 157 -7.26 7.42 -5.64
CA VAL A 157 -8.21 6.36 -5.24
C VAL A 157 -8.96 6.76 -3.97
N LEU A 158 -8.26 7.27 -2.95
CA LEU A 158 -8.90 7.77 -1.72
C LEU A 158 -9.93 8.87 -1.99
N ARG A 159 -9.63 9.83 -2.88
CA ARG A 159 -10.54 10.95 -3.18
C ARG A 159 -11.75 10.52 -4.01
N GLU A 160 -11.59 9.52 -4.86
CA GLU A 160 -12.64 9.00 -5.73
C GLU A 160 -13.52 7.96 -5.03
N TRP A 161 -13.04 7.37 -3.94
CA TRP A 161 -13.80 6.42 -3.13
C TRP A 161 -14.99 7.09 -2.43
N ASN A 162 -16.13 6.41 -2.44
CA ASN A 162 -17.34 6.93 -1.78
C ASN A 162 -17.31 6.62 -0.29
N TRP A 163 -16.75 7.54 0.51
CA TRP A 163 -16.74 7.43 1.97
C TRP A 163 -18.08 7.76 2.65
N SER A 164 -19.20 7.86 1.91
CA SER A 164 -20.54 8.16 2.45
C SER A 164 -21.48 6.96 2.37
N GLU A 165 -22.46 6.87 3.28
CA GLU A 165 -23.34 5.72 3.62
C GLU A 165 -24.11 5.02 2.47
N GLU A 166 -23.96 5.38 1.19
CA GLU A 166 -24.73 4.76 0.10
C GLU A 166 -24.19 3.41 -0.39
N ASN A 167 -23.59 2.59 0.48
CA ASN A 167 -23.33 1.17 0.22
C ASN A 167 -24.25 0.23 1.01
N ASP A 168 -25.41 0.71 1.45
CA ASP A 168 -26.53 -0.16 1.81
C ASP A 168 -27.32 -0.58 0.54
N SER A 169 -27.11 -1.84 0.15
CA SER A 169 -27.99 -2.67 -0.69
C SER A 169 -27.96 -2.51 -2.22
N ASN A 170 -27.35 -3.50 -2.88
CA ASN A 170 -28.03 -4.26 -3.94
C ASN A 170 -27.51 -5.70 -4.06
#